data_AF-F0H6U0-F1
#
_entry.id   AF-F0H6U0-F1
#
_cell.length_a   1.000
_cell.length_b   1.000
_cell.length_c   1.000
_cell.angle_alpha   90.00
_cell.angle_beta   90.00
_cell.angle_gamma   90.00
#
_symmetry.space_group_name_H-M   'P 1'
#
loop_
_entity.id
_entity.type
_entity.pdbx_description
1 polymer ?
#
loop_
_entity_poly.entity_id
_entity_poly.type
_entity_poly.pdbx_seq_one_letter_code
_entity_poly.pdbx_strand_id
1 'polypeptide(L)'
;MAFDSKTGMTLAQDVYDEVAAYKSQYAYAPSSVSGLPSTSVVNSFSSITPTWVQGLAGGTLYAPGGTANTGTVPLNINSTRADFINAYPNNPAMKALPANFVLKTSYPNIYHKK
;
A
#
# COMPACT_ATOMS: atom_id res chain seq x y z
N MET A 1 -2.77 6.17 -0.23
CA MET A 1 -4.00 5.74 -0.92
C MET A 1 -4.85 6.90 -1.42
N ALA A 2 -5.42 6.72 -2.60
CA ALA A 2 -6.44 7.55 -3.23
C ALA A 2 -7.54 6.63 -3.81
N PHE A 3 -8.65 7.17 -4.29
CA PHE A 3 -9.65 6.40 -5.05
C PHE A 3 -10.31 7.24 -6.13
N ASP A 4 -10.75 6.59 -7.20
CA ASP A 4 -11.59 7.21 -8.21
C ASP A 4 -13.02 7.26 -7.69
N SER A 5 -13.53 8.46 -7.43
CA SER A 5 -14.88 8.67 -6.86
C SER A 5 -16.02 8.22 -7.79
N LYS A 6 -15.76 8.03 -9.08
CA LYS A 6 -16.77 7.54 -10.03
C LYS A 6 -16.86 6.02 -10.05
N THR A 7 -15.73 5.33 -9.96
CA THR A 7 -15.66 3.86 -10.10
C THR A 7 -15.50 3.14 -8.77
N GLY A 8 -15.10 3.84 -7.70
CA GLY A 8 -14.75 3.27 -6.41
C GLY A 8 -13.38 2.56 -6.41
N MET A 9 -12.64 2.59 -7.53
CA MET A 9 -11.35 1.92 -7.64
C MET A 9 -10.31 2.59 -6.74
N THR A 10 -9.61 1.80 -5.92
CA THR A 10 -8.47 2.29 -5.14
C THR A 10 -7.26 2.54 -6.05
N LEU A 11 -6.53 3.61 -5.74
CA LEU A 11 -5.39 4.11 -6.49
C LEU A 11 -4.22 4.34 -5.51
N ALA A 12 -2.99 4.12 -5.98
CA ALA A 12 -1.79 4.35 -5.18
C ALA A 12 -1.89 3.72 -3.77
N GLN A 13 -2.31 2.45 -3.72
CA GLN A 13 -2.28 1.66 -2.49
C GLN A 13 -0.89 1.08 -2.31
N ASP A 14 -0.26 1.42 -1.20
CA ASP A 14 1.08 0.96 -0.87
C ASP A 14 1.12 0.36 0.55
N VAL A 15 2.21 -0.36 0.83
CA VAL A 15 2.41 -1.06 2.10
C VAL A 15 2.44 -0.10 3.30
N TYR A 16 2.72 1.19 3.10
CA TYR A 16 2.76 2.17 4.19
C TYR A 16 1.36 2.63 4.61
N ASP A 17 0.39 2.62 3.69
CA ASP A 17 -1.03 2.77 4.06
C ASP A 17 -1.46 1.62 4.99
N GLU A 18 -1.05 0.39 4.68
CA GLU A 18 -1.35 -0.78 5.52
C GLU A 18 -0.64 -0.69 6.88
N VAL A 19 0.62 -0.25 6.92
CA VAL A 19 1.33 0.03 8.19
C VAL A 19 0.56 1.04 9.03
N ALA A 20 0.06 2.13 8.44
CA ALA A 20 -0.73 3.12 9.15
C ALA A 20 -2.07 2.55 9.66
N ALA A 21 -2.72 1.69 8.87
CA ALA A 21 -3.93 0.99 9.26
C ALA A 21 -3.70 0.06 10.46
N TYR A 22 -2.68 -0.81 10.39
CA TYR A 22 -2.33 -1.71 11.51
C TYR A 22 -1.87 -0.95 12.76
N LYS A 23 -1.17 0.18 12.62
CA LYS A 23 -0.87 1.05 13.76
C LYS A 23 -2.13 1.62 14.39
N SER A 24 -3.10 2.05 13.59
CA SER A 24 -4.39 2.55 14.09
C SER A 24 -5.17 1.44 14.80
N GLN A 25 -5.16 0.23 14.23
CA GLN A 25 -5.77 -0.96 14.84
C GLN A 25 -5.08 -1.32 16.17
N TYR A 26 -3.74 -1.28 16.23
CA TYR A 26 -2.98 -1.51 17.46
C TYR A 26 -3.27 -0.45 18.52
N ALA A 27 -3.41 0.82 18.13
CA ALA A 27 -3.76 1.91 19.05
C ALA A 27 -5.15 1.70 19.70
N TYR A 28 -6.08 1.11 18.94
CA TYR A 28 -7.42 0.80 19.43
C TYR A 28 -7.44 -0.47 20.31
N ALA A 29 -6.85 -1.56 19.83
CA ALA A 29 -6.81 -2.84 20.52
C ALA A 29 -5.50 -3.60 20.22
N PRO A 30 -4.46 -3.47 21.05
CA PRO A 30 -3.15 -4.05 20.79
C PRO A 30 -3.18 -5.55 20.50
N SER A 31 -3.97 -6.31 21.26
CA SER A 31 -4.11 -7.76 21.12
C SER A 31 -4.64 -8.19 19.74
N SER A 32 -5.39 -7.33 19.05
CA SER A 32 -5.91 -7.62 17.71
C SER A 32 -4.83 -7.64 16.63
N VAL A 33 -3.65 -7.08 16.91
CA VAL A 33 -2.50 -7.05 16.00
C VAL A 33 -1.36 -7.93 16.52
N SER A 34 -1.11 -7.93 17.84
CA SER A 34 -0.06 -8.74 18.47
C SER A 34 -0.24 -10.25 18.26
N GLY A 35 -1.48 -10.72 18.08
CA GLY A 35 -1.79 -12.13 17.80
C GLY A 35 -1.67 -12.52 16.32
N LEU A 36 -1.42 -11.58 15.42
CA LEU A 36 -1.34 -11.87 13.98
C LEU A 36 0.00 -12.54 13.63
N PRO A 37 -0.02 -13.69 12.94
CA PRO A 37 1.20 -14.37 12.53
C PRO A 37 1.89 -13.56 11.41
N SER A 38 3.15 -13.20 11.66
CA SER A 38 4.03 -12.52 10.71
C SER A 38 5.50 -12.84 11.02
N THR A 39 6.46 -12.11 10.43
CA THR A 39 7.91 -12.25 10.66
C THR A 39 8.32 -12.08 12.12
N SER A 40 7.53 -11.35 12.91
CA SER A 40 7.77 -11.11 14.33
C SER A 40 6.47 -10.75 15.05
N VAL A 41 6.49 -10.87 16.38
CA VAL A 41 5.37 -10.44 17.23
C VAL A 41 5.42 -8.92 17.40
N VAL A 42 4.26 -8.26 17.24
CA VAL A 42 4.12 -6.82 17.51
C VAL A 42 4.00 -6.59 18.99
N ASN A 43 4.94 -5.82 19.56
CA ASN A 43 4.92 -5.39 20.97
C ASN A 43 4.98 -3.86 21.12
N SER A 44 5.07 -3.12 20.01
CA SER A 44 5.09 -1.66 19.99
C SER A 44 4.72 -1.12 18.62
N PHE A 45 4.44 0.18 18.52
CA PHE A 45 4.18 0.84 17.24
C PHE A 45 5.35 0.71 16.26
N SER A 46 6.60 0.74 16.73
CA SER A 46 7.77 0.63 15.85
C SER A 46 7.96 -0.77 15.29
N SER A 47 7.38 -1.80 15.93
CA SER A 47 7.37 -3.17 15.41
C SER A 47 6.49 -3.35 14.18
N ILE A 48 5.50 -2.47 13.98
CA ILE A 48 4.61 -2.46 12.82
C ILE A 48 5.33 -1.75 11.67
N THR A 49 6.08 -2.54 10.90
CA THR A 49 6.93 -2.10 9.79
C THR A 49 6.42 -2.63 8.45
N PRO A 50 6.89 -2.11 7.30
CA PRO A 50 6.58 -2.70 6.00
C PRO A 50 6.94 -4.19 5.92
N THR A 51 8.11 -4.58 6.43
CA THR A 51 8.53 -5.99 6.49
C THR A 51 7.57 -6.84 7.29
N TRP A 52 7.10 -6.33 8.44
CA TRP A 52 6.10 -7.02 9.24
C TRP A 52 4.74 -7.12 8.53
N VAL A 53 4.27 -6.07 7.85
CA VAL A 53 3.02 -6.15 7.07
C VAL A 53 3.17 -7.17 5.94
N GLN A 54 4.30 -7.17 5.25
CA GLN A 54 4.57 -8.11 4.16
C GLN A 54 4.71 -9.56 4.64
N GLY A 55 5.04 -9.80 5.91
CA GLY A 55 5.07 -11.14 6.51
C GLY A 55 3.71 -11.74 6.86
N LEU A 56 2.65 -10.92 6.87
CA LEU A 56 1.29 -11.39 7.19
C LEU A 56 0.82 -12.44 6.17
N ALA A 57 0.00 -13.37 6.65
CA ALA A 57 -0.49 -14.50 5.85
C ALA A 57 0.66 -15.29 5.17
N GLY A 58 1.79 -15.44 5.86
CA GLY A 58 2.96 -16.17 5.36
C GLY A 58 3.62 -15.53 4.14
N GLY A 59 3.47 -14.22 3.93
CA GLY A 59 4.06 -13.53 2.78
C GLY A 59 3.20 -13.53 1.52
N THR A 60 1.94 -13.98 1.58
CA THR A 60 1.09 -14.14 0.39
C THR A 60 0.19 -12.95 0.09
N LEU A 61 -0.02 -12.07 1.08
CA LEU A 61 -0.98 -10.97 0.98
C LEU A 61 -0.35 -9.69 0.43
N TYR A 62 0.57 -9.07 1.18
CA TYR A 62 1.12 -7.75 0.89
C TYR A 62 2.55 -7.75 0.32
N ALA A 63 3.20 -8.91 0.28
CA ALA A 63 4.52 -9.02 -0.34
C ALA A 63 4.47 -8.70 -1.85
N PRO A 64 5.58 -8.34 -2.49
CA PRO A 64 5.60 -8.07 -3.93
C PRO A 64 5.07 -9.26 -4.74
N GLY A 65 3.99 -9.05 -5.50
CA GLY A 65 3.30 -10.11 -6.24
C GLY A 65 2.27 -10.93 -5.43
N GLY A 66 2.04 -10.54 -4.17
CA GLY A 66 0.96 -11.07 -3.34
C GLY A 66 -0.43 -10.63 -3.78
N THR A 67 -1.46 -11.22 -3.17
CA THR A 67 -2.86 -11.06 -3.61
C THR A 67 -3.41 -9.64 -3.47
N ALA A 68 -2.92 -8.86 -2.49
CA ALA A 68 -3.33 -7.47 -2.31
C ALA A 68 -2.70 -6.51 -3.33
N ASN A 69 -1.66 -6.95 -4.07
CA ASN A 69 -0.96 -6.15 -5.07
C ASN A 69 -0.58 -4.74 -4.58
N THR A 70 -0.07 -4.62 -3.36
CA THR A 70 0.33 -3.33 -2.77
C THR A 70 1.70 -2.87 -3.24
N GLY A 71 1.85 -1.56 -3.42
CA GLY A 71 3.12 -0.92 -3.76
C GLY A 71 4.14 -1.07 -2.63
N THR A 72 5.41 -1.28 -2.96
CA THR A 72 6.49 -1.46 -1.98
C THR A 72 7.08 -0.16 -1.48
N VAL A 73 6.84 0.94 -2.19
CA VAL A 73 7.26 2.30 -1.81
C VAL A 73 6.04 3.21 -1.72
N PRO A 74 6.09 4.29 -0.92
CA PRO A 74 4.97 5.21 -0.77
C PRO A 74 4.60 5.87 -2.09
N LEU A 75 3.30 5.94 -2.37
CA LEU A 75 2.74 6.64 -3.53
C LEU A 75 1.77 7.73 -3.07
N ASN A 76 1.71 8.81 -3.84
CA ASN A 76 0.79 9.91 -3.61
C ASN A 76 0.23 10.45 -4.93
N ILE A 77 -0.61 11.48 -4.84
CA ILE A 77 -1.28 12.07 -6.01
C ILE A 77 -0.32 12.65 -7.06
N ASN A 78 0.90 13.00 -6.67
CA ASN A 78 1.93 13.54 -7.56
C ASN A 78 2.86 12.44 -8.11
N SER A 79 2.65 11.18 -7.74
CA SER A 79 3.46 10.06 -8.24
C SER A 79 3.34 9.91 -9.75
N THR A 80 4.51 9.73 -10.37
CA THR A 80 4.76 9.62 -11.80
C THR A 80 4.79 8.17 -12.26
N ARG A 81 4.87 7.95 -13.58
CA ARG A 81 5.14 6.61 -14.15
C ARG A 81 6.33 5.92 -13.49
N ALA A 82 7.43 6.64 -13.28
CA ALA A 82 8.65 6.06 -12.70
C ALA A 82 8.41 5.58 -11.27
N ASP A 83 7.65 6.35 -10.48
CA ASP A 83 7.30 5.99 -9.10
C ASP A 83 6.44 4.72 -9.07
N PHE A 84 5.46 4.60 -9.97
CA PHE A 84 4.63 3.39 -10.09
C PHE A 84 5.45 2.16 -10.53
N ILE A 85 6.39 2.32 -11.47
CA ILE A 85 7.28 1.22 -11.86
C ILE A 85 8.15 0.78 -10.67
N ASN A 86 8.64 1.72 -9.87
CA ASN A 86 9.43 1.43 -8.68
C ASN A 86 8.60 0.74 -7.58
N ALA A 87 7.36 1.20 -7.38
CA ALA A 87 6.46 0.65 -6.36
C ALA A 87 5.92 -0.74 -6.69
N TYR A 88 5.70 -1.06 -7.97
CA TYR A 88 5.17 -2.36 -8.38
C TYR A 88 6.11 -3.07 -9.38
N PRO A 89 7.30 -3.53 -8.93
CA PRO A 89 8.31 -4.12 -9.82
C PRO A 89 7.81 -5.37 -10.55
N ASN A 90 6.87 -6.10 -9.96
CA ASN A 90 6.29 -7.33 -10.51
C ASN A 90 5.02 -7.09 -11.34
N ASN A 91 4.56 -5.84 -11.49
CA ASN A 91 3.35 -5.53 -12.24
C ASN A 91 3.69 -4.95 -13.62
N PRO A 92 3.58 -5.72 -14.73
CA PRO A 92 3.92 -5.25 -16.05
C PRO A 92 3.02 -4.09 -16.53
N ALA A 93 1.81 -3.93 -15.97
CA ALA A 93 0.90 -2.84 -16.33
C ALA A 93 1.51 -1.46 -16.01
N MET A 94 2.38 -1.36 -14.99
CA MET A 94 3.04 -0.09 -14.67
C MET A 94 3.98 0.38 -15.78
N LYS A 95 4.59 -0.55 -16.53
CA LYS A 95 5.44 -0.22 -17.67
C LYS A 95 4.62 0.27 -18.87
N ALA A 96 3.35 -0.11 -18.97
CA ALA A 96 2.43 0.32 -20.01
C ALA A 96 1.79 1.70 -19.74
N LEU A 97 2.00 2.29 -18.57
CA LEU A 97 1.52 3.64 -18.28
C LEU A 97 2.12 4.65 -19.28
N PRO A 98 1.35 5.69 -19.68
CA PRO A 98 1.84 6.76 -20.56
C PRO A 98 3.11 7.43 -20.03
N ALA A 99 4.00 7.88 -20.92
CA ALA A 99 5.26 8.51 -20.53
C ALA A 99 5.05 9.79 -19.67
N ASN A 100 3.97 10.52 -19.91
CA ASN A 100 3.57 11.72 -19.18
C ASN A 100 2.63 11.43 -17.98
N PHE A 101 2.50 10.17 -17.57
CA PHE A 101 1.60 9.80 -16.48
C PHE A 101 2.01 10.45 -15.16
N VAL A 102 1.04 11.15 -14.58
CA VAL A 102 1.02 11.62 -13.19
C VAL A 102 -0.37 11.29 -12.64
N LEU A 103 -0.44 10.71 -11.44
CA LEU A 103 -1.68 10.16 -10.92
C LEU A 103 -2.83 11.19 -10.90
N LYS A 104 -2.58 12.38 -10.35
CA LYS A 104 -3.58 13.46 -10.22
C LYS A 104 -4.19 13.89 -11.54
N THR A 105 -3.38 14.01 -12.60
CA THR A 105 -3.85 14.48 -13.91
C THR A 105 -4.45 13.36 -14.75
N SER A 106 -4.07 12.11 -14.49
CA SER A 106 -4.57 10.94 -15.21
C SER A 106 -5.94 10.46 -14.69
N TYR A 107 -6.31 10.85 -13.46
CA TYR A 107 -7.59 10.51 -12.83
C TYR A 107 -8.32 11.79 -12.39
N PRO A 108 -9.19 12.37 -13.24
CA PRO A 108 -9.83 13.66 -12.95
C PRO A 108 -10.79 13.62 -11.75
N ASN A 109 -11.32 12.44 -11.40
CA ASN A 109 -12.24 12.24 -10.28
C ASN A 109 -11.54 11.70 -9.02
N ILE A 110 -10.23 11.89 -8.92
CA ILE A 110 -9.43 11.37 -7.81
C ILE A 110 -9.81 12.04 -6.49
N TYR A 111 -10.17 11.22 -5.51
CA TYR A 111 -10.27 11.62 -4.12
C TYR A 111 -9.07 11.05 -3.35
N HIS A 112 -8.51 11.83 -2.44
CA HIS A 112 -7.38 11.42 -1.62
C HIS A 112 -7.53 11.96 -0.21
N LYS A 113 -6.95 11.24 0.75
CA LYS A 113 -6.82 11.75 2.12
C LYS A 113 -5.97 13.02 2.09
N LYS A 114 -6.42 14.07 2.80
CA LYS A 114 -5.66 15.31 2.97
C LYS A 114 -4.47 15.08 3.90
#